data_AF-A0A7I4XZE3-F1
#
_entry.id   AF-A0A7I4XZE3-F1
#
_cell.length_a   1.000
_cell.length_b   1.000
_cell.length_c   1.000
_cell.angle_alpha   90.00
_cell.angle_beta   90.00
_cell.angle_gamma   90.00
#
_symmetry.space_group_name_H-M   'P 1'
#
loop_
_entity.id
_entity.type
_entity.pdbx_description
1 polymer ?
#
loop_
_entity_poly.entity_id
_entity_poly.type
_entity_poly.pdbx_seq_one_letter_code
_entity_poly.pdbx_strand_id
1 'polypeptide(L)'
;MHNYTLLIVNGNKYPRCQQEDPMFRRHCVVAEILKTSDWVLFIDADIGIVNPTRLIEEYIDPRYDITFYDRFCSWEVAMGSYIVKNTEFSRNFLMNFADFENRLPNSFHGSDNGAIHAYLLETLVPGSRPDAHVCYSIWHQSSGYEDLFLFESCIRSIIGSRNTFDKVRIVRKGTGWVRDIWITNSLWSYERDFMLHGMKESDRSAVPDGIFSHMRSMVSSRFTWYPPLAKDLDLQQCSSGTVEWEYDVRLRVSRSMVDKLLHDMAQAVEKRRWKSLARVHGYLGDLL
;
A
#
# COMPACT_ATOMS: atom_id res chain seq x y z
N MET A 1 17.12 -6.73 17.04
CA MET A 1 16.06 -6.39 18.02
C MET A 1 15.01 -7.50 18.15
N HIS A 2 14.29 -7.89 17.08
CA HIS A 2 13.18 -8.88 17.19
C HIS A 2 13.43 -10.23 16.52
N ASN A 3 14.66 -10.46 16.03
CA ASN A 3 15.06 -11.71 15.39
C ASN A 3 14.23 -12.13 14.14
N TYR A 4 13.59 -11.16 13.47
CA TYR A 4 13.03 -11.40 12.13
C TYR A 4 14.14 -11.59 11.10
N THR A 5 13.94 -12.50 10.16
CA THR A 5 14.84 -12.65 9.01
C THR A 5 14.50 -11.59 7.97
N LEU A 6 15.45 -10.70 7.65
CA LEU A 6 15.33 -9.75 6.55
C LEU A 6 15.93 -10.35 5.28
N LEU A 7 15.13 -10.39 4.21
CA LEU A 7 15.57 -10.83 2.89
C LEU A 7 15.55 -9.63 1.93
N ILE A 8 16.73 -9.21 1.47
CA ILE A 8 16.84 -8.26 0.34
C ILE A 8 16.89 -9.11 -0.92
N VAL A 9 15.83 -9.01 -1.73
CA VAL A 9 15.61 -9.95 -2.82
C VAL A 9 15.87 -9.29 -4.17
N ASN A 10 16.67 -9.96 -5.00
CA ASN A 10 16.81 -9.64 -6.41
C ASN A 10 15.94 -10.62 -7.21
N GLY A 11 14.88 -10.12 -7.86
CA GLY A 11 13.94 -10.93 -8.62
C GLY A 11 14.58 -11.76 -9.74
N ASN A 12 15.71 -11.33 -10.30
CA ASN A 12 16.41 -12.07 -11.36
C ASN A 12 17.02 -13.40 -10.88
N LYS A 13 17.12 -13.61 -9.56
CA LYS A 13 17.56 -14.89 -8.98
C LYS A 13 16.44 -15.95 -8.92
N TYR A 14 15.23 -15.62 -9.37
CA TYR A 14 14.06 -16.50 -9.36
C TYR A 14 13.64 -16.83 -10.79
N PRO A 15 14.31 -17.78 -11.47
CA PRO A 15 14.06 -18.08 -12.89
C PRO A 15 12.68 -18.71 -13.15
N ARG A 16 11.87 -18.97 -12.13
CA ARG A 16 10.47 -19.38 -12.29
C ARG A 16 9.51 -18.19 -12.39
N CYS A 17 9.95 -17.00 -11.97
CA CYS A 17 9.15 -15.78 -12.01
C CYS A 17 9.51 -14.98 -13.26
N GLN A 18 8.76 -15.24 -14.33
CA GLN A 18 9.03 -14.74 -15.69
C GLN A 18 8.17 -13.53 -16.08
N GLN A 19 7.40 -12.96 -15.13
CA GLN A 19 6.61 -11.74 -15.35
C GLN A 19 7.53 -10.61 -15.83
N GLU A 20 7.13 -9.85 -16.85
CA GLU A 20 7.97 -8.82 -17.49
C GLU A 20 8.12 -7.59 -16.58
N ASP A 21 7.01 -7.11 -16.06
CA ASP A 21 6.87 -6.05 -15.08
C ASP A 21 7.38 -6.51 -13.71
N PRO A 22 8.44 -5.89 -13.16
CA PRO A 22 8.95 -6.20 -11.84
C PRO A 22 7.91 -6.07 -10.72
N MET A 23 6.90 -5.22 -10.90
CA MET A 23 5.80 -5.01 -9.96
C MET A 23 4.89 -6.24 -9.86
N PHE A 24 4.75 -7.02 -10.93
CA PHE A 24 4.06 -8.32 -10.87
C PHE A 24 5.00 -9.44 -10.44
N ARG A 25 6.25 -9.44 -10.94
CA ARG A 25 7.26 -10.46 -10.63
C ARG A 25 7.50 -10.62 -9.13
N ARG A 26 7.44 -9.53 -8.36
CA ARG A 26 7.63 -9.56 -6.90
C ARG A 26 6.63 -10.49 -6.18
N HIS A 27 5.40 -10.63 -6.67
CA HIS A 27 4.40 -11.51 -6.04
C HIS A 27 4.72 -12.98 -6.26
N CYS A 28 5.20 -13.36 -7.45
CA CYS A 28 5.73 -14.70 -7.69
C CYS A 28 6.95 -14.99 -6.79
N VAL A 29 7.86 -14.03 -6.65
CA VAL A 29 9.04 -14.17 -5.80
C VAL A 29 8.66 -14.39 -4.33
N VAL A 30 7.67 -13.62 -3.83
CA VAL A 30 7.14 -13.83 -2.47
C VAL A 30 6.52 -15.22 -2.33
N ALA A 31 5.80 -15.72 -3.35
CA ALA A 31 5.23 -17.07 -3.32
C ALA A 31 6.31 -18.17 -3.27
N GLU A 32 7.46 -17.99 -3.93
CA GLU A 32 8.60 -18.91 -3.84
C GLU A 32 9.26 -18.87 -2.46
N ILE A 33 9.50 -17.68 -1.89
CA ILE A 33 10.07 -17.51 -0.53
C ILE A 33 9.16 -18.14 0.51
N LEU A 34 7.84 -17.98 0.34
CA LEU A 34 6.85 -18.50 1.27
C LEU A 34 6.95 -20.02 1.44
N LYS A 35 7.47 -20.78 0.46
CA LYS A 35 7.68 -22.24 0.58
C LYS A 35 8.58 -22.64 1.75
N THR A 36 9.44 -21.74 2.22
CA THR A 36 10.41 -21.98 3.30
C THR A 36 10.23 -21.03 4.49
N SER A 37 9.06 -20.42 4.63
CA SER A 37 8.76 -19.48 5.72
C SER A 37 7.34 -19.72 6.22
N ASP A 38 7.04 -19.47 7.50
CA ASP A 38 5.67 -19.62 8.02
C ASP A 38 4.80 -18.40 7.67
N TRP A 39 5.42 -17.22 7.73
CA TRP A 39 4.81 -15.93 7.40
C TRP A 39 5.83 -15.07 6.66
N VAL A 40 5.33 -14.21 5.77
CA VAL A 40 6.11 -13.17 5.11
C VAL A 40 5.37 -11.85 5.25
N LEU A 41 6.07 -10.82 5.73
CA LEU A 41 5.69 -9.43 5.55
C LEU A 41 6.44 -8.92 4.31
N PHE A 42 5.73 -8.71 3.21
CA PHE A 42 6.27 -8.03 2.03
C PHE A 42 6.26 -6.52 2.26
N ILE A 43 7.33 -5.81 1.89
CA ILE A 43 7.42 -4.33 1.94
C ILE A 43 8.18 -3.79 0.73
N ASP A 44 7.75 -2.65 0.21
CA ASP A 44 8.47 -1.86 -0.79
C ASP A 44 9.75 -1.25 -0.23
N ALA A 45 10.70 -0.96 -1.12
CA ALA A 45 12.00 -0.41 -0.78
C ALA A 45 11.94 1.01 -0.20
N ASP A 46 10.83 1.72 -0.36
CA ASP A 46 10.58 3.06 0.19
C ASP A 46 9.67 3.03 1.44
N ILE A 47 9.56 1.87 2.10
CA ILE A 47 8.93 1.72 3.41
C ILE A 47 10.00 1.69 4.51
N GLY A 48 9.96 2.66 5.41
CA GLY A 48 10.85 2.74 6.58
C GLY A 48 10.14 2.41 7.89
N ILE A 49 10.83 1.70 8.78
CA ILE A 49 10.40 1.50 10.18
C ILE A 49 10.68 2.79 10.95
N VAL A 50 9.67 3.32 11.63
CA VAL A 50 9.80 4.51 12.51
C VAL A 50 9.62 4.20 13.98
N ASN A 51 8.96 3.07 14.30
CA ASN A 51 8.87 2.59 15.67
C ASN A 51 9.32 1.13 15.75
N PRO A 52 10.57 0.87 16.17
CA PRO A 52 11.10 -0.48 16.29
C PRO A 52 10.57 -1.23 17.51
N THR A 53 9.69 -0.67 18.36
CA THR A 53 9.13 -1.40 19.50
C THR A 53 7.78 -2.06 19.18
N ARG A 54 7.17 -1.72 18.05
CA ARG A 54 5.99 -2.40 17.51
C ARG A 54 6.38 -3.74 16.90
N LEU A 55 5.49 -4.71 17.01
CA LEU A 55 5.70 -6.07 16.50
C LEU A 55 4.81 -6.35 15.28
N ILE A 56 5.29 -7.19 14.36
CA ILE A 56 4.53 -7.57 13.16
C ILE A 56 3.29 -8.38 13.56
N GLU A 57 3.42 -9.17 14.63
CA GLU A 57 2.39 -10.01 15.22
C GLU A 57 1.15 -9.24 15.66
N GLU A 58 1.28 -7.93 15.98
CA GLU A 58 0.12 -7.07 16.27
C GLU A 58 -0.85 -6.96 15.09
N TYR A 59 -0.37 -7.23 13.87
CA TYR A 59 -1.12 -7.15 12.62
C TYR A 59 -1.39 -8.52 12.00
N ILE A 60 -0.97 -9.62 12.64
CA ILE A 60 -1.29 -10.98 12.23
C ILE A 60 -2.64 -11.40 12.81
N ASP A 61 -3.49 -11.99 11.97
CA ASP A 61 -4.71 -12.67 12.41
C ASP A 61 -4.73 -14.06 11.76
N PRO A 62 -4.51 -15.13 12.55
CA PRO A 62 -4.26 -16.47 12.01
C PRO A 62 -5.48 -17.09 11.32
N ARG A 63 -6.66 -16.45 11.41
CA ARG A 63 -7.87 -16.84 10.67
C ARG A 63 -7.77 -16.57 9.17
N TYR A 64 -6.90 -15.63 8.77
CA TYR A 64 -6.72 -15.24 7.38
C TYR A 64 -5.33 -15.63 6.90
N ASP A 65 -5.28 -16.06 5.65
CA ASP A 65 -4.03 -16.46 4.99
C ASP A 65 -3.32 -15.22 4.40
N ILE A 66 -4.06 -14.21 3.96
CA ILE A 66 -3.51 -12.95 3.43
C ILE A 66 -4.18 -11.75 4.08
N THR A 67 -3.38 -10.79 4.52
CA THR A 67 -3.83 -9.49 5.01
C THR A 67 -3.26 -8.37 4.14
N PHE A 68 -4.14 -7.67 3.44
CA PHE A 68 -3.86 -6.40 2.78
C PHE A 68 -4.32 -5.23 3.65
N TYR A 69 -4.08 -3.99 3.20
CA TYR A 69 -4.60 -2.79 3.83
C TYR A 69 -5.10 -1.78 2.81
N ASP A 70 -6.13 -1.03 3.19
CA ASP A 70 -6.58 0.12 2.40
C ASP A 70 -5.57 1.26 2.54
N ARG A 71 -5.05 1.76 1.41
CA ARG A 71 -4.17 2.93 1.38
C ARG A 71 -4.92 4.15 1.91
N PHE A 72 -4.28 5.00 2.72
CA PHE A 72 -5.00 6.05 3.41
C PHE A 72 -5.56 7.15 2.48
N CYS A 73 -4.78 7.56 1.47
CA CYS A 73 -5.07 8.76 0.68
C CYS A 73 -5.87 8.54 -0.61
N SER A 74 -6.17 7.28 -0.98
CA SER A 74 -6.89 6.85 -2.19
C SER A 74 -7.92 5.75 -1.88
N TRP A 75 -8.50 5.12 -2.90
CA TRP A 75 -9.39 3.94 -2.74
C TRP A 75 -8.66 2.62 -2.97
N GLU A 76 -7.34 2.68 -3.07
CA GLU A 76 -6.47 1.55 -3.31
C GLU A 76 -6.48 0.57 -2.14
N VAL A 77 -6.50 -0.72 -2.47
CA VAL A 77 -5.80 -1.72 -1.68
C VAL A 77 -4.32 -1.57 -2.00
N ALA A 78 -3.51 -1.20 -1.02
CA ALA A 78 -2.10 -0.92 -1.25
C ALA A 78 -1.34 -2.22 -1.56
N MET A 79 -0.53 -2.21 -2.63
CA MET A 79 0.32 -3.36 -2.98
C MET A 79 1.77 -3.22 -2.57
N GLY A 80 2.17 -2.07 -2.02
CA GLY A 80 3.52 -1.88 -1.50
C GLY A 80 3.82 -2.66 -0.21
N SER A 81 2.82 -3.27 0.43
CA SER A 81 3.05 -4.19 1.54
C SER A 81 1.83 -5.11 1.78
N TYR A 82 2.07 -6.33 2.26
CA TYR A 82 1.04 -7.25 2.76
C TYR A 82 1.67 -8.30 3.68
N ILE A 83 0.85 -8.86 4.57
CA ILE A 83 1.23 -10.00 5.42
C ILE A 83 0.60 -11.25 4.84
N VAL A 84 1.39 -12.30 4.64
CA VAL A 84 0.94 -13.56 4.06
C VAL A 84 1.44 -14.76 4.87
N LYS A 85 0.53 -15.68 5.16
CA LYS A 85 0.77 -16.98 5.80
C LYS A 85 1.11 -18.02 4.73
N ASN A 86 2.01 -18.94 5.05
CA ASN A 86 2.34 -20.04 4.18
C ASN A 86 1.26 -21.11 4.12
N THR A 87 0.34 -20.95 3.17
CA THR A 87 -0.67 -21.94 2.80
C THR A 87 -0.62 -22.20 1.31
N GLU A 88 -1.20 -23.32 0.87
CA GLU A 88 -1.36 -23.58 -0.57
C GLU A 88 -2.20 -22.49 -1.25
N PHE A 89 -3.26 -22.02 -0.58
CA PHE A 89 -4.07 -20.90 -1.03
C PHE A 89 -3.22 -19.65 -1.26
N SER A 90 -2.40 -19.23 -0.29
CA SER A 90 -1.55 -18.03 -0.41
C SER A 90 -0.59 -18.10 -1.57
N ARG A 91 0.11 -19.23 -1.74
CA ARG A 91 1.09 -19.41 -2.82
C ARG A 91 0.40 -19.34 -4.17
N ASN A 92 -0.72 -20.04 -4.33
CA ASN A 92 -1.50 -20.02 -5.58
C ASN A 92 -2.10 -18.64 -5.85
N PHE A 93 -2.61 -17.95 -4.83
CA PHE A 93 -3.16 -16.60 -4.95
C PHE A 93 -2.11 -15.61 -5.46
N LEU A 94 -0.89 -15.64 -4.92
CA LEU A 94 0.19 -14.74 -5.32
C LEU A 94 0.76 -15.09 -6.71
N MET A 95 0.90 -16.37 -7.04
CA MET A 95 1.32 -16.80 -8.39
C MET A 95 0.30 -16.37 -9.45
N ASN A 96 -0.98 -16.62 -9.22
CA ASN A 96 -2.05 -16.22 -10.12
C ASN A 96 -2.17 -14.69 -10.23
N PHE A 97 -1.87 -13.95 -9.15
CA PHE A 97 -1.83 -12.49 -9.21
C PHE A 97 -0.64 -12.00 -10.03
N ALA A 98 0.53 -12.62 -9.90
CA ALA A 98 1.69 -12.31 -10.73
C ALA A 98 1.37 -12.54 -12.22
N ASP A 99 0.70 -13.64 -12.56
CA ASP A 99 0.31 -13.96 -13.93
C ASP A 99 -0.84 -13.09 -14.48
N PHE A 100 -1.52 -12.33 -13.61
CA PHE A 100 -2.54 -11.37 -13.99
C PHE A 100 -1.99 -10.22 -14.85
N GLU A 101 -0.67 -10.04 -14.88
CA GLU A 101 0.03 -9.18 -15.84
C GLU A 101 -0.47 -9.37 -17.29
N ASN A 102 -0.72 -10.61 -17.69
CA ASN A 102 -1.16 -10.94 -19.05
C ASN A 102 -2.61 -10.51 -19.36
N ARG A 103 -3.30 -9.91 -18.39
CA ARG A 103 -4.72 -9.53 -18.47
C ARG A 103 -4.94 -8.02 -18.30
N LEU A 104 -3.85 -7.25 -18.27
CA LEU A 104 -3.92 -5.79 -18.15
C LEU A 104 -4.50 -5.17 -19.42
N PRO A 105 -5.23 -4.05 -19.30
CA PRO A 105 -5.68 -3.32 -20.47
C PRO A 105 -4.50 -2.59 -21.15
N ASN A 106 -4.60 -2.38 -22.47
CA ASN A 106 -3.65 -1.57 -23.25
C ASN A 106 -3.85 -0.06 -23.04
N SER A 107 -3.98 0.37 -21.78
CA SER A 107 -4.26 1.74 -21.34
C SER A 107 -3.43 2.06 -20.08
N PHE A 108 -3.56 3.26 -19.50
CA PHE A 108 -2.93 3.53 -18.21
C PHE A 108 -3.58 2.69 -17.10
N HIS A 109 -2.91 1.62 -16.68
CA HIS A 109 -3.52 0.64 -15.77
C HIS A 109 -3.00 0.67 -14.32
N GLY A 110 -1.89 1.37 -14.05
CA GLY A 110 -1.34 1.49 -12.68
C GLY A 110 -0.59 0.25 -12.17
N SER A 111 -0.13 -0.62 -13.09
CA SER A 111 0.54 -1.89 -12.78
C SER A 111 -0.26 -2.74 -11.77
N ASP A 112 0.41 -3.42 -10.84
CA ASP A 112 -0.15 -4.31 -9.84
C ASP A 112 -1.06 -3.57 -8.83
N ASN A 113 -0.69 -2.35 -8.44
CA ASN A 113 -1.50 -1.46 -7.60
C ASN A 113 -2.90 -1.22 -8.18
N GLY A 114 -3.00 -1.02 -9.50
CA GLY A 114 -4.30 -0.95 -10.18
C GLY A 114 -4.96 -2.32 -10.28
N ALA A 115 -4.22 -3.31 -10.77
CA ALA A 115 -4.75 -4.63 -11.10
C ALA A 115 -5.29 -5.44 -9.90
N ILE A 116 -4.76 -5.24 -8.70
CA ILE A 116 -5.21 -5.96 -7.49
C ILE A 116 -6.72 -5.83 -7.30
N HIS A 117 -7.31 -4.70 -7.68
CA HIS A 117 -8.74 -4.47 -7.51
C HIS A 117 -9.59 -5.39 -8.38
N ALA A 118 -9.22 -5.54 -9.65
CA ALA A 118 -9.85 -6.49 -10.56
C ALA A 118 -9.63 -7.92 -10.07
N TYR A 119 -8.39 -8.24 -9.69
CA TYR A 119 -8.04 -9.57 -9.22
C TYR A 119 -8.80 -10.00 -7.95
N LEU A 120 -8.93 -9.10 -6.97
CA LEU A 120 -9.71 -9.35 -5.75
C LEU A 120 -11.18 -9.57 -6.06
N LEU A 121 -11.78 -8.77 -6.94
CA LEU A 121 -13.17 -8.94 -7.34
C LEU A 121 -13.38 -10.30 -8.01
N GLU A 122 -12.55 -10.65 -9.00
CA GLU A 122 -12.68 -11.89 -9.75
C GLU A 122 -12.38 -13.14 -8.92
N THR A 123 -11.44 -13.05 -7.97
CA THR A 123 -11.01 -14.21 -7.18
C THR A 123 -11.86 -14.42 -5.94
N LEU A 124 -12.26 -13.34 -5.25
CA LEU A 124 -12.90 -13.44 -3.93
C LEU A 124 -14.41 -13.24 -3.99
N VAL A 125 -14.93 -12.56 -5.01
CA VAL A 125 -16.36 -12.32 -5.22
C VAL A 125 -16.76 -12.45 -6.71
N PRO A 126 -16.45 -13.59 -7.37
CA PRO A 126 -16.68 -13.77 -8.81
C PRO A 126 -18.12 -13.53 -9.24
N GLY A 127 -19.10 -13.78 -8.37
CA GLY A 127 -20.52 -13.52 -8.63
C GLY A 127 -20.86 -12.06 -8.90
N SER A 128 -20.05 -11.11 -8.43
CA SER A 128 -20.22 -9.67 -8.66
C SER A 128 -19.50 -9.18 -9.93
N ARG A 129 -18.82 -10.07 -10.66
CA ARG A 129 -18.09 -9.70 -11.88
C ARG A 129 -18.99 -9.08 -12.96
N PRO A 130 -20.21 -9.59 -13.25
CA PRO A 130 -21.09 -8.99 -14.26
C PRO A 130 -21.44 -7.52 -13.95
N ASP A 131 -21.53 -7.18 -12.67
CA ASP A 131 -21.88 -5.82 -12.22
C ASP A 131 -20.72 -4.82 -12.39
N ALA A 132 -19.50 -5.31 -12.64
CA ALA A 132 -18.30 -4.48 -12.75
C ALA A 132 -17.96 -4.02 -14.18
N HIS A 133 -18.81 -4.30 -15.18
CA HIS A 133 -18.53 -4.00 -16.59
C HIS A 133 -18.19 -2.51 -16.84
N VAL A 134 -18.90 -1.57 -16.19
CA VAL A 134 -18.60 -0.13 -16.28
C VAL A 134 -17.22 0.19 -15.73
N CYS A 135 -16.84 -0.43 -14.61
CA CYS A 135 -15.53 -0.23 -14.00
C CYS A 135 -14.42 -0.72 -14.93
N TYR A 136 -14.59 -1.89 -15.55
CA TYR A 136 -13.65 -2.38 -16.56
C TYR A 136 -13.56 -1.43 -17.77
N SER A 137 -14.68 -0.88 -18.25
CA SER A 137 -14.67 0.13 -19.32
C SER A 137 -13.82 1.35 -18.95
N ILE A 138 -13.99 1.89 -17.73
CA ILE A 138 -13.15 2.98 -17.21
C ILE A 138 -11.67 2.59 -17.23
N TRP A 139 -11.33 1.40 -16.77
CA TRP A 139 -9.94 0.92 -16.74
C TRP A 139 -9.35 0.80 -18.15
N HIS A 140 -10.10 0.23 -19.09
CA HIS A 140 -9.70 0.08 -20.50
C HIS A 140 -9.51 1.42 -21.23
N GLN A 141 -10.17 2.48 -20.78
CA GLN A 141 -10.06 3.83 -21.36
C GLN A 141 -9.15 4.77 -20.55
N SER A 142 -8.56 4.28 -19.46
CA SER A 142 -7.80 5.09 -18.51
C SER A 142 -6.58 5.75 -19.15
N SER A 143 -6.44 7.06 -18.95
CA SER A 143 -5.35 7.87 -19.51
C SER A 143 -4.32 8.34 -18.45
N GLY A 144 -4.63 8.14 -17.17
CA GLY A 144 -3.78 8.59 -16.08
C GLY A 144 -4.37 8.28 -14.70
N TYR A 145 -3.75 8.82 -13.65
CA TYR A 145 -4.11 8.53 -12.27
C TYR A 145 -5.55 8.92 -11.89
N GLU A 146 -6.12 9.97 -12.50
CA GLU A 146 -7.51 10.33 -12.20
C GLU A 146 -8.50 9.27 -12.68
N ASP A 147 -8.29 8.70 -13.87
CA ASP A 147 -9.14 7.64 -14.42
C ASP A 147 -8.89 6.31 -13.68
N LEU A 148 -7.64 6.04 -13.30
CA LEU A 148 -7.31 4.90 -12.46
C LEU A 148 -8.01 4.97 -11.10
N PHE A 149 -7.96 6.11 -10.42
CA PHE A 149 -8.67 6.30 -9.16
C PHE A 149 -10.19 6.22 -9.32
N LEU A 150 -10.73 6.62 -10.48
CA LEU A 150 -12.14 6.39 -10.83
C LEU A 150 -12.43 4.89 -10.92
N PHE A 151 -11.62 4.13 -11.65
CA PHE A 151 -11.72 2.67 -11.73
C PHE A 151 -11.69 2.03 -10.34
N GLU A 152 -10.69 2.35 -9.52
CA GLU A 152 -10.55 1.83 -8.15
C GLU A 152 -11.80 2.13 -7.31
N SER A 153 -12.29 3.37 -7.34
CA SER A 153 -13.50 3.75 -6.61
C SER A 153 -14.75 3.02 -7.08
N CYS A 154 -14.87 2.79 -8.40
CA CYS A 154 -15.97 2.07 -9.03
C CYS A 154 -15.94 0.61 -8.60
N ILE A 155 -14.83 -0.09 -8.80
CA ILE A 155 -14.74 -1.52 -8.54
C ILE A 155 -14.82 -1.84 -7.04
N ARG A 156 -14.29 -0.98 -6.18
CA ARG A 156 -14.47 -1.07 -4.73
C ARG A 156 -15.94 -0.89 -4.31
N SER A 157 -16.72 -0.12 -5.07
CA SER A 157 -18.16 0.01 -4.83
C SER A 157 -18.93 -1.26 -5.21
N ILE A 158 -18.45 -2.02 -6.20
CA ILE A 158 -19.00 -3.35 -6.55
C ILE A 158 -18.65 -4.40 -5.49
N ILE A 159 -17.41 -4.42 -4.98
CA ILE A 159 -17.00 -5.29 -3.87
C ILE A 159 -17.79 -4.94 -2.58
N GLY A 160 -18.14 -3.66 -2.42
CA GLY A 160 -18.90 -3.14 -1.30
C GLY A 160 -18.04 -2.89 -0.05
N SER A 161 -18.69 -2.79 1.11
CA SER A 161 -18.02 -2.57 2.41
C SER A 161 -17.31 -3.81 2.95
N ARG A 162 -17.33 -4.92 2.19
CA ARG A 162 -16.72 -6.18 2.57
C ARG A 162 -15.20 -6.04 2.58
N ASN A 163 -14.63 -6.21 3.77
CA ASN A 163 -13.19 -6.17 4.00
C ASN A 163 -12.64 -7.50 4.57
N THR A 164 -13.51 -8.51 4.66
CA THR A 164 -13.16 -9.86 5.09
C THR A 164 -13.77 -10.86 4.12
N PHE A 165 -12.93 -11.77 3.66
CA PHE A 165 -13.24 -12.90 2.79
C PHE A 165 -12.71 -14.16 3.50
N ASP A 166 -13.10 -15.35 3.05
CA ASP A 166 -12.78 -16.61 3.76
C ASP A 166 -11.30 -16.69 4.19
N LYS A 167 -10.38 -16.52 3.22
CA LYS A 167 -8.92 -16.59 3.46
C LYS A 167 -8.19 -15.25 3.39
N VAL A 168 -8.88 -14.16 3.00
CA VAL A 168 -8.25 -12.86 2.75
C VAL A 168 -8.95 -11.79 3.56
N ARG A 169 -8.20 -10.87 4.16
CA ARG A 169 -8.77 -9.65 4.74
C ARG A 169 -8.05 -8.40 4.25
N ILE A 170 -8.75 -7.28 4.33
CA ILE A 170 -8.25 -5.95 4.03
C ILE A 170 -8.48 -5.10 5.28
N VAL A 171 -7.41 -4.70 5.95
CA VAL A 171 -7.54 -3.84 7.13
C VAL A 171 -7.86 -2.40 6.71
N ARG A 172 -8.69 -1.74 7.51
CA ARG A 172 -9.23 -0.41 7.18
C ARG A 172 -8.14 0.65 7.24
N LYS A 173 -8.36 1.76 6.54
CA LYS A 173 -7.48 2.95 6.55
C LYS A 173 -7.10 3.34 7.98
N GLY A 174 -5.80 3.47 8.25
CA GLY A 174 -5.27 3.89 9.54
C GLY A 174 -5.18 2.79 10.61
N THR A 175 -5.56 1.55 10.28
CA THR A 175 -5.47 0.40 11.20
C THR A 175 -4.40 -0.62 10.80
N GLY A 176 -3.78 -0.46 9.63
CA GLY A 176 -2.64 -1.26 9.19
C GLY A 176 -1.31 -0.82 9.81
N TRP A 177 -0.23 -1.50 9.43
CA TRP A 177 1.14 -1.25 9.91
C TRP A 177 1.86 -0.11 9.17
N VAL A 178 1.35 0.29 8.00
CA VAL A 178 1.96 1.28 7.11
C VAL A 178 0.96 2.36 6.75
N ARG A 179 1.46 3.60 6.64
CA ARG A 179 0.77 4.70 5.95
C ARG A 179 1.78 5.55 5.18
N ASP A 180 1.32 6.24 4.16
CA ASP A 180 2.15 7.21 3.44
C ASP A 180 2.68 8.31 4.38
N ILE A 181 3.95 8.69 4.27
CA ILE A 181 4.58 9.68 5.17
C ILE A 181 4.10 11.12 4.91
N TRP A 182 3.85 11.45 3.65
CA TRP A 182 3.52 12.83 3.24
C TRP A 182 2.12 13.26 3.66
N ILE A 183 1.21 12.33 3.96
CA ILE A 183 -0.19 12.65 4.31
C ILE A 183 -0.31 13.39 5.65
N THR A 184 0.73 13.31 6.48
CA THR A 184 0.84 14.04 7.75
C THR A 184 2.07 14.95 7.77
N ASN A 185 2.60 15.34 6.60
CA ASN A 185 3.80 16.15 6.49
C ASN A 185 5.01 15.56 7.25
N SER A 186 5.17 14.23 7.23
CA SER A 186 6.18 13.48 7.99
C SER A 186 6.03 13.49 9.51
N LEU A 187 4.96 14.10 10.05
CA LEU A 187 4.63 13.98 11.46
C LEU A 187 4.22 12.54 11.77
N TRP A 188 4.70 12.00 12.88
CA TRP A 188 4.40 10.64 13.31
C TRP A 188 4.30 10.54 14.82
N SER A 189 3.67 9.47 15.31
CA SER A 189 3.51 9.24 16.74
C SER A 189 4.01 7.86 17.14
N TYR A 190 4.82 7.83 18.20
CA TYR A 190 5.35 6.59 18.79
C TYR A 190 4.24 5.66 19.27
N GLU A 191 3.14 6.20 19.81
CA GLU A 191 2.01 5.41 20.32
C GLU A 191 1.14 4.78 19.21
N ARG A 192 1.36 5.14 17.95
CA ARG A 192 0.47 4.77 16.85
C ARG A 192 1.20 4.11 15.70
N ASP A 193 2.17 4.82 15.13
CA ASP A 193 2.78 4.50 13.85
C ASP A 193 3.85 3.41 14.03
N PHE A 194 3.95 2.51 13.05
CA PHE A 194 4.96 1.46 13.00
C PHE A 194 5.92 1.73 11.82
N MET A 195 5.39 1.69 10.60
CA MET A 195 6.13 1.95 9.37
C MET A 195 5.50 3.10 8.57
N LEU A 196 6.31 3.79 7.78
CA LEU A 196 5.90 4.85 6.87
C LEU A 196 6.36 4.56 5.45
N HIS A 197 5.48 4.81 4.47
CA HIS A 197 5.70 4.54 3.04
C HIS A 197 5.97 5.83 2.23
N GLY A 198 6.70 5.65 1.12
CA GLY A 198 7.17 6.67 0.18
C GLY A 198 8.30 7.54 0.71
N MET A 199 9.25 6.90 1.37
CA MET A 199 10.53 7.47 1.75
C MET A 199 11.55 7.36 0.59
N LYS A 200 11.16 7.77 -0.62
CA LYS A 200 12.05 7.75 -1.80
C LYS A 200 13.12 8.82 -1.65
N GLU A 201 14.39 8.48 -1.84
CA GLU A 201 15.49 9.45 -1.71
C GLU A 201 15.34 10.67 -2.64
N SER A 202 14.73 10.50 -3.81
CA SER A 202 14.43 11.61 -4.75
C SER A 202 13.46 12.65 -4.18
N ASP A 203 12.64 12.28 -3.20
CA ASP A 203 11.65 13.15 -2.55
C ASP A 203 12.08 13.57 -1.13
N ARG A 204 13.28 13.17 -0.68
CA ARG A 204 13.80 13.48 0.66
C ARG A 204 14.21 14.94 0.76
N SER A 205 13.79 15.61 1.84
CA SER A 205 14.26 16.96 2.19
C SER A 205 14.81 16.99 3.62
N ALA A 206 15.86 17.78 3.83
CA ALA A 206 16.50 17.96 5.14
C ALA A 206 15.94 19.15 5.95
N VAL A 207 15.20 20.06 5.29
CA VAL A 207 14.70 21.30 5.90
C VAL A 207 13.19 21.26 5.94
N PRO A 208 12.57 21.02 7.12
CA PRO A 208 11.12 21.16 7.30
C PRO A 208 10.65 22.52 6.78
N ASP A 209 9.50 22.55 6.11
CA ASP A 209 8.97 23.74 5.39
C ASP A 209 8.95 25.03 6.22
N GLY A 210 9.01 24.93 7.56
CA GLY A 210 9.20 26.07 8.46
C GLY A 210 8.14 27.16 8.25
N ILE A 211 8.59 28.40 8.07
CA ILE A 211 7.72 29.57 7.82
C ILE A 211 6.96 29.42 6.48
N PHE A 212 7.45 28.60 5.55
CA PHE A 212 6.81 28.31 4.26
C PHE A 212 5.85 27.11 4.30
N SER A 213 5.54 26.54 5.47
CA SER A 213 4.58 25.44 5.59
C SER A 213 3.21 25.75 4.97
N HIS A 214 2.75 27.00 5.01
CA HIS A 214 1.53 27.46 4.35
C HIS A 214 1.65 27.58 2.82
N MET A 215 2.88 27.67 2.28
CA MET A 215 3.17 27.70 0.85
C MET A 215 3.76 26.37 0.35
N ARG A 216 3.76 25.31 1.17
CA ARG A 216 4.39 24.03 0.87
C ARG A 216 4.03 23.48 -0.51
N SER A 217 2.77 23.58 -0.93
CA SER A 217 2.31 23.08 -2.23
C SER A 217 2.87 23.87 -3.43
N MET A 218 3.39 25.07 -3.22
CA MET A 218 4.06 25.88 -4.24
C MET A 218 5.57 25.64 -4.29
N VAL A 219 6.17 25.20 -3.19
CA VAL A 219 7.64 25.15 -3.02
C VAL A 219 8.18 23.71 -3.02
N SER A 220 7.33 22.72 -2.73
CA SER A 220 7.74 21.31 -2.59
C SER A 220 6.76 20.36 -3.27
N SER A 221 7.27 19.20 -3.67
CA SER A 221 6.46 18.09 -4.16
C SER A 221 5.48 17.66 -3.08
N ARG A 222 4.26 17.24 -3.48
CA ARG A 222 3.30 16.63 -2.54
C ARG A 222 3.85 15.39 -1.85
N PHE A 223 4.89 14.77 -2.42
CA PHE A 223 5.54 13.56 -1.93
C PHE A 223 6.75 13.87 -1.03
N THR A 224 7.14 15.14 -0.89
CA THR A 224 8.29 15.53 -0.09
C THR A 224 8.15 15.02 1.34
N TRP A 225 9.20 14.36 1.82
CA TRP A 225 9.26 13.79 3.17
C TRP A 225 10.51 14.23 3.92
N TYR A 226 10.39 14.22 5.24
CA TYR A 226 11.45 14.59 6.18
C TYR A 226 11.86 13.36 7.00
N PRO A 227 13.17 13.09 7.16
CA PRO A 227 13.66 11.95 7.92
C PRO A 227 13.16 11.94 9.37
N PRO A 228 12.45 10.88 9.80
CA PRO A 228 12.06 10.71 11.21
C PRO A 228 13.26 10.60 12.17
N LEU A 229 14.42 10.21 11.64
CA LEU A 229 15.69 10.08 12.36
C LEU A 229 16.58 11.29 12.11
N ALA A 230 17.21 11.78 13.18
CA ALA A 230 18.20 12.84 13.14
C ALA A 230 19.55 12.37 12.56
N LYS A 231 19.84 11.08 12.64
CA LYS A 231 21.02 10.42 12.06
C LYS A 231 20.62 9.11 11.40
N ASP A 232 21.38 8.72 10.39
CA ASP A 232 21.21 7.41 9.75
C ASP A 232 21.61 6.30 10.73
N LEU A 233 20.91 5.16 10.66
CA LEU A 233 21.18 4.01 11.53
C LEU A 233 22.48 3.30 11.11
N ASP A 234 23.29 2.91 12.09
CA ASP A 234 24.39 1.98 11.86
C ASP A 234 23.84 0.56 11.66
N LEU A 235 23.78 0.14 10.40
CA LEU A 235 23.25 -1.17 10.01
C LEU A 235 24.02 -2.35 10.64
N GLN A 236 25.30 -2.18 11.00
CA GLN A 236 26.05 -3.23 11.69
C GLN A 236 25.50 -3.45 13.10
N GLN A 237 25.12 -2.38 13.79
CA GLN A 237 24.56 -2.43 15.14
C GLN A 237 23.08 -2.86 15.17
N CYS A 238 22.37 -2.77 14.04
CA CYS A 238 21.01 -3.29 13.94
C CYS A 238 20.96 -4.81 14.22
N SER A 239 22.00 -5.54 13.77
CA SER A 239 22.10 -7.00 13.94
C SER A 239 22.31 -7.41 15.40
N SER A 240 23.12 -6.67 16.15
CA SER A 240 23.32 -6.86 17.60
C SER A 240 22.17 -6.33 18.45
N GLY A 241 21.26 -5.55 17.87
CA GLY A 241 20.17 -4.90 18.57
C GLY A 241 20.61 -3.77 19.50
N THR A 242 21.84 -3.27 19.34
CA THR A 242 22.42 -2.19 20.15
C THR A 242 22.32 -0.82 19.47
N VAL A 243 21.75 -0.77 18.27
CA VAL A 243 21.62 0.48 17.50
C VAL A 243 20.79 1.51 18.27
N GLU A 244 21.31 2.74 18.34
CA GLU A 244 20.61 3.87 18.92
C GLU A 244 19.68 4.53 17.89
N TRP A 245 18.43 4.77 18.29
CA TRP A 245 17.43 5.43 17.45
C TRP A 245 17.33 6.91 17.84
N GLU A 246 18.13 7.75 17.19
CA GLU A 246 18.12 9.20 17.38
C GLU A 246 17.02 9.85 16.53
N TYR A 247 15.87 10.16 17.14
CA TYR A 247 14.72 10.74 16.44
C TYR A 247 14.79 12.26 16.28
N ASP A 248 14.28 12.78 15.17
CA ASP A 248 13.96 14.20 15.04
C ASP A 248 12.70 14.52 15.84
N VAL A 249 12.90 15.12 17.02
CA VAL A 249 11.83 15.46 17.97
C VAL A 249 10.80 16.44 17.39
N ARG A 250 11.13 17.18 16.33
CA ARG A 250 10.19 18.12 15.67
C ARG A 250 9.11 17.37 14.88
N LEU A 251 9.41 16.16 14.42
CA LEU A 251 8.49 15.33 13.64
C LEU A 251 7.69 14.36 14.52
N ARG A 252 8.11 14.14 15.76
CA ARG A 252 7.43 13.25 16.70
C ARG A 252 6.38 14.02 17.50
N VAL A 253 5.11 13.71 17.29
CA VAL A 253 3.96 14.39 17.90
C VAL A 253 3.04 13.42 18.66
N SER A 254 2.07 13.97 19.39
CA SER A 254 1.08 13.16 20.13
C SER A 254 0.21 12.34 19.17
N ARG A 255 -0.27 11.19 19.65
CA ARG A 255 -1.23 10.36 18.90
C ARG A 255 -2.45 11.17 18.46
N SER A 256 -3.01 11.97 19.37
CA SER A 256 -4.18 12.81 19.10
C SER A 256 -3.99 13.78 17.92
N MET A 257 -2.79 14.32 17.74
CA MET A 257 -2.48 15.21 16.62
C MET A 257 -2.45 14.45 15.30
N VAL A 258 -1.79 13.29 15.25
CA VAL A 258 -1.75 12.48 14.02
C VAL A 258 -3.13 11.92 13.69
N ASP A 259 -3.92 11.52 14.70
CA ASP A 259 -5.28 11.01 14.52
C ASP A 259 -6.21 12.09 13.98
N LYS A 260 -6.07 13.34 14.43
CA LYS A 260 -6.80 14.49 13.86
C LYS A 260 -6.47 14.70 12.39
N LEU A 261 -5.18 14.73 12.02
CA LEU A 261 -4.76 14.90 10.62
C LEU A 261 -5.30 13.78 9.71
N LEU A 262 -5.26 12.54 10.20
CA LEU A 262 -5.82 11.40 9.48
C LEU A 262 -7.34 11.50 9.36
N HIS A 263 -8.04 11.94 10.41
CA HIS A 263 -9.48 12.12 10.36
C HIS A 263 -9.88 13.16 9.29
N ASP A 264 -9.23 14.32 9.29
CA ASP A 264 -9.47 15.38 8.31
C ASP A 264 -9.19 14.90 6.88
N MET A 265 -8.11 14.14 6.68
CA MET A 265 -7.82 13.53 5.38
C MET A 265 -8.86 12.47 4.99
N ALA A 266 -9.32 11.63 5.91
CA ALA A 266 -10.33 10.62 5.61
C ALA A 266 -11.63 11.27 5.11
N GLN A 267 -12.06 12.38 5.72
CA GLN A 267 -13.21 13.16 5.23
C GLN A 267 -12.97 13.71 3.81
N ALA A 268 -11.77 14.25 3.55
CA ALA A 268 -11.41 14.76 2.23
C ALA A 268 -11.37 13.65 1.17
N VAL A 269 -10.84 12.47 1.50
CA VAL A 269 -10.81 11.28 0.65
C VAL A 269 -12.24 10.84 0.32
N GLU A 270 -13.13 10.71 1.30
CA GLU A 270 -14.52 10.33 1.02
C GLU A 270 -15.25 11.37 0.15
N LYS A 271 -15.02 12.66 0.36
CA LYS A 271 -15.58 13.70 -0.53
C LYS A 271 -15.07 13.57 -1.96
N ARG A 272 -13.78 13.24 -2.15
CA ARG A 272 -13.22 12.95 -3.50
C ARG A 272 -13.85 11.69 -4.10
N ARG A 273 -14.24 10.70 -3.29
CA ARG A 273 -14.85 9.44 -3.76
C ARG A 273 -16.17 9.72 -4.43
N TRP A 274 -17.03 10.47 -3.75
CA TRP A 274 -18.34 10.85 -4.28
C TRP A 274 -18.24 11.68 -5.57
N LYS A 275 -17.28 12.61 -5.63
CA LYS A 275 -17.01 13.37 -6.85
C LYS A 275 -16.51 12.48 -7.99
N SER A 276 -15.62 11.53 -7.69
CA SER A 276 -15.13 10.55 -8.65
C SER A 276 -16.28 9.72 -9.20
N LEU A 277 -17.07 9.10 -8.32
CA LEU A 277 -18.19 8.24 -8.70
C LEU A 277 -19.26 8.95 -9.54
N ALA A 278 -19.45 10.26 -9.38
CA ALA A 278 -20.34 11.03 -10.25
C ALA A 278 -19.92 10.99 -11.73
N ARG A 279 -18.62 10.79 -12.03
CA ARG A 279 -18.09 10.66 -13.39
C ARG A 279 -18.42 9.31 -14.03
N VAL A 280 -18.80 8.29 -13.26
CA VAL A 280 -19.18 6.96 -13.79
C VAL A 280 -20.34 7.08 -14.78
N HIS A 281 -21.25 8.05 -14.60
CA HIS A 281 -22.36 8.29 -15.50
C HIS A 281 -21.91 8.48 -16.97
N GLY A 282 -20.75 9.11 -17.21
CA GLY A 282 -20.22 9.31 -18.56
C GLY A 282 -19.89 8.01 -19.30
N TYR A 283 -19.64 6.93 -18.57
CA TYR A 283 -19.31 5.60 -19.12
C TYR A 283 -20.55 4.70 -19.27
N LEU A 284 -21.74 5.16 -18.83
CA LEU A 284 -22.99 4.45 -19.04
C LEU A 284 -23.54 4.64 -20.46
N GLY A 285 -23.16 5.73 -21.14
CA GLY A 285 -23.61 6.03 -22.51
C GLY A 285 -22.99 5.12 -23.57
N ASP A 286 -21.81 4.54 -23.31
CA ASP A 286 -21.13 3.59 -24.21
C ASP A 286 -21.72 2.17 -24.16
N LEU A 287 -22.77 1.95 -23.36
CA LEU A 287 -23.39 0.64 -23.07
C LEU A 287 -24.82 0.51 -23.61
N LEU A 288 -25.30 1.49 -24.38
CA LEU A 288 -26.58 1.49 -25.09
C LEU A 288 -26.35 1.51 -26.60
#